data_AF-A0A1A7WPV2-F1
#
_entry.id   AF-A0A1A7WPV2-F1
#
_cell.length_a   1.000
_cell.length_b   1.000
_cell.length_c   1.000
_cell.angle_alpha   90.00
_cell.angle_beta   90.00
_cell.angle_gamma   90.00
#
_symmetry.space_group_name_H-M   'P 1'
#
loop_
_entity.id
_entity.type
_entity.pdbx_description
1 polymer ?
#
loop_
_entity_poly.entity_id
_entity_poly.type
_entity_poly.pdbx_seq_one_letter_code
_entity_poly.pdbx_strand_id
1 'polypeptide(L)'
;WYNRDHPSGSGDVELLTDLRDEHPGEICPKPLKIEVATVDGVPAKKTGQKFHVYSKLKGFVCLNEEQKSGTCLDYKVRFKCECHPKERLYCCE
;
A
#
# COMPACT_ATOMS: atom_id res chain seq x y z
N TRP A 1 -0.32 -2.74 -8.74
CA TRP A 1 -0.12 -1.55 -7.89
C TRP A 1 -1.51 -1.04 -7.60
N TYR A 2 -1.78 -0.69 -6.35
CA TYR A 2 -3.05 -0.17 -5.88
C TYR A 2 -2.82 1.27 -5.41
N ASN A 3 -3.72 2.17 -5.80
CA ASN A 3 -3.76 3.56 -5.38
C ASN A 3 -5.24 3.91 -5.22
N ARG A 4 -5.79 3.61 -4.05
CA ARG A 4 -7.19 3.78 -3.71
C ARG A 4 -7.48 5.22 -3.33
N ASP A 5 -6.60 5.82 -2.54
CA ASP A 5 -6.78 7.14 -1.96
C ASP A 5 -5.91 8.17 -2.69
N HIS A 6 -6.13 9.44 -2.38
CA HIS A 6 -5.23 10.54 -2.77
C HIS A 6 -4.94 11.33 -1.49
N PRO A 7 -3.88 12.17 -1.42
CA PRO A 7 -3.45 12.87 -0.19
C PRO A 7 -4.40 13.95 0.36
N SER A 8 -5.69 13.89 0.01
CA SER A 8 -6.78 14.77 0.43
C SER A 8 -7.28 14.46 1.84
N GLY A 9 -8.07 15.35 2.44
CA GLY A 9 -8.58 15.16 3.79
C GLY A 9 -7.45 14.98 4.82
N SER A 10 -7.44 13.84 5.51
CA SER A 10 -6.48 13.53 6.57
C SER A 10 -5.11 13.02 6.11
N GLY A 11 -4.95 12.63 4.84
CA GLY A 11 -3.71 12.00 4.38
C GLY A 11 -3.93 11.11 3.17
N ASP A 12 -3.12 10.06 3.07
CA ASP A 12 -3.16 9.08 2.00
C ASP A 12 -3.20 7.66 2.60
N VAL A 13 -4.28 6.91 2.31
CA VAL A 13 -4.68 5.70 3.04
C VAL A 13 -4.89 4.50 2.10
N GLU A 14 -3.93 3.57 2.14
CA GLU A 14 -3.89 2.33 1.34
C GLU A 14 -4.00 1.09 2.25
N LEU A 15 -5.12 0.94 2.96
CA LEU A 15 -5.35 -0.17 3.89
C LEU A 15 -5.59 -1.50 3.15
N LEU A 16 -4.97 -2.57 3.65
CA LEU A 16 -5.09 -3.90 3.04
C LEU A 16 -6.53 -4.45 3.07
N THR A 17 -7.33 -4.08 4.07
CA THR A 17 -8.74 -4.47 4.16
C THR A 17 -9.52 -3.88 2.99
N ASP A 18 -9.41 -2.57 2.80
CA ASP A 18 -10.17 -1.82 1.81
C ASP A 18 -9.75 -2.24 0.40
N LEU A 19 -8.45 -2.42 0.18
CA LEU A 19 -7.91 -2.94 -1.08
C LEU A 19 -8.40 -4.35 -1.41
N ARG A 20 -8.60 -5.22 -0.41
CA ARG A 20 -9.13 -6.58 -0.66
C ARG A 20 -10.62 -6.60 -0.90
N ASP A 21 -11.35 -5.68 -0.30
CA ASP A 21 -12.79 -5.52 -0.51
C ASP A 21 -13.07 -4.98 -1.93
N GLU A 22 -12.26 -4.05 -2.42
CA GLU A 22 -12.36 -3.48 -3.77
C GLU A 22 -11.77 -4.40 -4.86
N HIS A 23 -10.80 -5.26 -4.51
CA HIS A 23 -10.13 -6.19 -5.43
C HIS A 23 -10.21 -7.65 -4.95
N PRO A 24 -11.40 -8.26 -4.97
CA PRO A 24 -11.61 -9.59 -4.41
C PRO A 24 -10.78 -10.65 -5.13
N GLY A 25 -9.95 -11.36 -4.37
CA GLY A 25 -9.13 -12.46 -4.86
C GLY A 25 -7.77 -12.07 -5.47
N GLU A 26 -7.49 -10.78 -5.67
CA GLU A 26 -6.20 -10.35 -6.22
C GLU A 26 -5.08 -10.37 -5.17
N ILE A 27 -5.38 -9.95 -3.94
CA ILE A 27 -4.41 -9.89 -2.84
C ILE A 27 -4.66 -11.05 -1.87
N CYS A 28 -3.65 -11.89 -1.70
CA CYS A 28 -3.70 -13.01 -0.76
C CYS A 28 -3.96 -12.56 0.69
N PRO A 29 -4.54 -13.42 1.54
CA PRO A 29 -4.84 -13.08 2.93
C PRO A 29 -3.62 -12.73 3.78
N LYS A 30 -2.45 -13.27 3.44
CA LYS A 30 -1.21 -13.08 4.20
C LYS A 30 -0.04 -12.73 3.27
N PRO A 31 0.09 -11.46 2.87
CA PRO A 31 1.21 -11.05 2.04
C PRO A 31 2.57 -11.34 2.69
N LEU A 32 3.54 -11.71 1.85
CA LEU A 32 4.93 -11.91 2.23
C LEU A 32 5.65 -10.57 2.41
N LYS A 33 5.36 -9.59 1.55
CA LYS A 33 5.96 -8.25 1.55
C LYS A 33 4.96 -7.19 1.06
N ILE A 34 5.19 -5.95 1.45
CA ILE A 34 4.60 -4.75 0.86
C ILE A 34 5.72 -3.91 0.24
N GLU A 35 5.44 -3.35 -0.93
CA GLU A 35 6.24 -2.29 -1.53
C GLU A 35 5.36 -1.05 -1.65
N VAL A 36 5.93 0.10 -1.30
CA VAL A 36 5.24 1.39 -1.34
C VAL A 36 6.13 2.38 -2.08
N ALA A 37 5.56 3.09 -3.03
CA ALA A 37 6.22 4.13 -3.82
C ALA A 37 5.24 5.28 -4.05
N THR A 38 5.75 6.48 -4.32
CA THR A 38 4.90 7.55 -4.85
C THR A 38 4.33 7.15 -6.22
N VAL A 39 3.29 7.84 -6.68
CA VAL A 39 2.76 7.64 -8.05
C VAL A 39 3.86 7.80 -9.11
N ASP A 40 4.79 8.73 -8.92
CA ASP A 40 5.97 8.97 -9.78
C ASP A 40 7.08 7.93 -9.63
N GLY A 41 6.91 6.92 -8.77
CA GLY A 41 7.83 5.79 -8.63
C GLY A 41 8.99 6.00 -7.65
N VAL A 42 8.99 7.06 -6.85
CA VAL A 42 9.97 7.24 -5.77
C VAL A 42 9.66 6.26 -4.64
N PRO A 43 10.57 5.36 -4.25
CA PRO A 43 10.33 4.47 -3.12
C PRO A 43 9.99 5.27 -1.85
N ALA A 44 8.93 4.90 -1.13
CA ALA A 44 8.43 5.69 0.00
C ALA A 44 9.51 5.96 1.06
N LYS A 45 10.37 4.99 1.34
CA LYS A 45 11.49 5.16 2.28
C LYS A 45 12.52 6.24 1.88
N LYS A 46 12.49 6.74 0.64
CA LYS A 46 13.36 7.80 0.14
C LYS A 46 12.71 9.18 0.16
N THR A 47 11.41 9.30 0.47
CA THR A 47 10.70 10.60 0.45
C THR A 47 10.96 11.43 1.70
N GLY A 48 11.35 10.79 2.80
CA GLY A 48 11.56 11.45 4.10
C GLY A 48 10.26 11.76 4.86
N GLN A 49 9.10 11.33 4.35
CA GLN A 49 7.82 11.45 5.05
C GLN A 49 7.69 10.42 6.17
N LYS A 50 6.92 10.79 7.21
CA LYS A 50 6.60 9.89 8.33
C LYS A 50 5.39 9.05 7.95
N PHE A 51 5.46 7.74 8.20
CA PHE A 51 4.36 6.82 7.89
C PHE A 51 3.72 6.32 9.18
N HIS A 52 2.43 6.58 9.34
CA HIS A 52 1.63 6.11 10.46
C HIS A 52 1.49 4.59 10.42
N VAL A 53 1.30 4.03 9.21
CA VAL A 53 1.32 2.58 8.95
C VAL A 53 2.22 2.29 7.77
N TYR A 54 3.11 1.30 7.93
CA TYR A 54 3.88 0.70 6.85
C TYR A 54 3.98 -0.81 7.11
N SER A 55 2.95 -1.58 6.72
CA SER A 55 2.83 -2.97 7.12
C SER A 55 2.20 -3.84 6.04
N LYS A 56 2.83 -4.98 5.76
CA LYS A 56 2.28 -5.97 4.83
C LYS A 56 0.96 -6.61 5.27
N LEU A 57 0.60 -6.50 6.55
CA LEU A 57 -0.64 -7.06 7.11
C LEU A 57 -1.73 -6.00 7.37
N LYS A 58 -1.38 -4.71 7.28
CA LYS A 58 -2.33 -3.62 7.52
C LYS A 58 -2.49 -2.69 6.31
N GLY A 59 -1.48 -2.60 5.44
CA GLY A 59 -1.42 -1.64 4.35
C GLY A 59 -0.45 -0.49 4.63
N PHE A 60 -0.78 0.68 4.13
CA PHE A 60 0.02 1.89 4.26
C PHE A 60 -0.87 3.08 4.63
N VAL A 61 -0.38 3.94 5.52
CA VAL A 61 -1.07 5.16 5.94
C VAL A 61 -0.03 6.26 6.12
N CYS A 62 -0.22 7.35 5.38
CA CYS A 62 0.43 8.63 5.63
C CYS A 62 -0.64 9.60 6.16
N LEU A 63 -0.35 10.30 7.25
CA LEU A 63 -1.25 11.34 7.78
C LEU A 63 -0.65 12.73 7.51
N ASN A 64 -1.47 13.65 7.00
CA ASN A 64 -1.09 15.03 6.67
C ASN A 64 -0.51 15.77 7.89
N GLU A 65 -1.14 15.59 9.06
CA GLU A 65 -0.72 16.21 10.33
C GLU A 65 0.66 15.75 10.83
N GLU A 66 1.13 14.59 10.36
CA GLU A 66 2.44 14.05 10.73
C GLU A 66 3.57 14.54 9.82
N GLN A 67 3.25 15.25 8.73
CA GLN A 67 4.23 15.71 7.75
C GLN A 67 4.70 17.12 8.04
N LYS A 68 6.02 17.34 7.92
CA LYS A 68 6.61 18.70 8.02
C LYS A 68 6.06 19.67 6.98
N SER A 69 5.69 19.16 5.81
CA SER A 69 5.05 19.92 4.72
C SER A 69 3.55 20.17 4.94
N GLY A 70 2.94 19.52 5.94
CA GLY A 70 1.49 19.53 6.16
C GLY A 70 0.67 18.71 5.16
N THR A 71 1.32 17.99 4.24
CA THR A 71 0.66 17.14 3.25
C THR A 71 1.48 15.91 2.92
N CYS A 72 0.81 14.78 2.77
CA CYS A 72 1.33 13.53 2.23
C CYS A 72 1.61 13.65 0.73
N LEU A 73 2.58 12.88 0.24
CA LEU A 73 2.66 12.57 -1.18
C LEU A 73 1.58 11.54 -1.52
N ASP A 74 1.28 11.41 -2.80
CA ASP A 74 0.38 10.39 -3.34
C ASP A 74 1.13 9.06 -3.50
N TYR A 75 0.72 8.02 -2.77
CA TYR A 75 1.39 6.73 -2.71
C TYR A 75 0.56 5.60 -3.28
N LYS A 76 1.25 4.69 -3.98
CA LYS A 76 0.71 3.41 -4.42
C LYS A 76 1.41 2.25 -3.71
N VAL A 77 0.67 1.17 -3.49
CA VAL A 77 1.17 -0.05 -2.84
C VAL A 77 1.11 -1.26 -3.77
N ARG A 78 1.99 -2.25 -3.55
CA ARG A 78 1.83 -3.60 -4.09
C ARG A 78 2.25 -4.64 -3.08
N PHE A 79 1.66 -5.81 -3.17
CA PHE A 79 1.89 -6.91 -2.25
C PHE A 79 2.54 -8.08 -2.96
N LYS A 80 3.51 -8.71 -2.30
CA LYS A 80 4.03 -10.01 -2.74
C LYS A 80 3.25 -11.10 -2.04
N CYS A 81 2.61 -11.97 -2.80
CA CYS A 81 1.95 -13.16 -2.28
C CYS A 81 2.80 -14.41 -2.45
N GLU A 82 2.56 -15.40 -1.60
CA GLU A 82 3.06 -16.74 -1.82
C GLU A 82 2.19 -17.40 -2.89
N CYS A 83 2.81 -17.87 -3.97
CA CYS A 83 2.13 -18.66 -4.99
C CYS A 83 1.88 -20.05 -4.40
N HIS A 84 0.64 -20.53 -4.46
CA HIS A 84 0.28 -21.90 -4.10
C HIS A 84 0.10 -22.72 -5.39
N PRO A 85 1.16 -23.41 -5.87
CA PRO A 85 1.17 -23.96 -7.24
C PRO A 85 0.11 -25.03 -7.47
N LYS A 86 -0.29 -25.73 -6.41
CA LYS A 86 -1.32 -26.77 -6.44
C LYS A 86 -2.71 -26.21 -6.70
N GLU A 87 -2.96 -24.98 -6.28
CA GLU A 87 -4.29 -24.34 -6.37
C GLU A 87 -4.30 -23.24 -7.45
N ARG A 88 -3.13 -22.89 -8.01
CA ARG A 88 -2.92 -21.76 -8.95
C ARG A 88 -3.44 -20.41 -8.41
N LEU A 89 -3.57 -20.27 -7.10
CA LEU A 89 -3.92 -19.00 -6.47
C LEU A 89 -2.68 -18.14 -6.25
N TYR A 90 -2.84 -16.84 -6.51
CA TYR A 90 -1.88 -15.77 -6.19
C TYR A 90 -0.51 -15.89 -6.87
N CYS A 91 -0.39 -16.74 -7.88
CA CYS A 91 0.77 -16.80 -8.75
C CYS A 91 0.67 -15.65 -9.75
N CYS A 92 1.50 -14.62 -9.57
CA CYS A 92 1.75 -13.68 -10.66
C CYS A 92 2.47 -14.46 -11.76
N GLU A 93 1.88 -14.55 -12.95
CA GLU A 93 2.62 -14.96 -14.15
C GLU A 93 3.74 -13.96 -14.47
#